data_AF-A0A0S7YNQ6-F1
#
_entry.id   AF-A0A0S7YNQ6-F1
#
_cell.length_a   1.000
_cell.length_b   1.000
_cell.length_c   1.000
_cell.angle_alpha   90.00
_cell.angle_beta   90.00
_cell.angle_gamma   90.00
#
_symmetry.space_group_name_H-M   'P 1'
#
loop_
_entity.id
_entity.type
_entity.pdbx_description
1 polymer ?
#
loop_
_entity_poly.entity_id
_entity_poly.type
_entity_poly.pdbx_seq_one_letter_code
_entity_poly.pdbx_strand_id
1 'polypeptide(L)'
;RTWQEEVRNYRAKPIKIEIRHQLPGDVEFSGEAVGNPRLYDYRTPEYTMTIPSRKPTKWMTEGTFHLGKNQKQNRVRLVGQ
;
A
#
# COMPACT_ATOMS: atom_id res chain seq x y z
N ARG A 1 9.93 -7.23 2.19
CA ARG A 1 9.27 -7.06 3.51
C ARG A 1 7.79 -7.18 3.28
N THR A 2 7.12 -7.93 4.13
CA THR A 2 5.67 -8.16 4.04
C THR A 2 5.07 -7.64 5.33
N TRP A 3 3.98 -6.89 5.24
CA TRP A 3 3.26 -6.43 6.42
C TRP A 3 1.77 -6.59 6.19
N GLN A 4 1.08 -6.95 7.27
CA GLN A 4 -0.37 -7.07 7.29
C GLN A 4 -0.95 -5.77 7.84
N GLU A 5 -1.89 -5.20 7.10
CA GLU A 5 -2.62 -4.01 7.51
C GLU A 5 -4.07 -4.39 7.85
N GLU A 6 -4.63 -3.72 8.85
CA GLU A 6 -6.03 -3.90 9.25
C GLU A 6 -6.63 -2.54 9.56
N VAL A 7 -7.79 -2.26 8.96
CA VAL A 7 -8.64 -1.12 9.35
C VAL A 7 -10.01 -1.63 9.75
N ARG A 8 -10.46 -1.22 10.93
CA ARG A 8 -11.79 -1.50 11.46
C ARG A 8 -12.65 -0.26 11.47
N ASN A 9 -13.78 -0.34 10.77
CA ASN A 9 -14.78 0.71 10.77
C ASN A 9 -15.83 0.46 11.86
N TYR A 10 -15.90 1.33 12.87
CA TYR A 10 -16.93 1.26 13.92
C TYR A 10 -18.22 2.03 13.58
N ARG A 11 -18.21 2.79 12.47
CA ARG A 11 -19.40 3.52 12.02
C ARG A 11 -20.43 2.56 11.44
N ALA A 12 -21.69 2.98 11.51
CA ALA A 12 -22.82 2.27 10.89
C ALA A 12 -22.85 2.40 9.35
N LYS A 13 -22.02 3.27 8.76
CA LYS A 13 -21.91 3.48 7.31
C LYS A 13 -20.54 3.00 6.81
N PRO A 14 -20.44 2.42 5.60
CA PRO A 14 -19.17 2.15 4.95
C PRO A 14 -18.35 3.44 4.80
N ILE A 15 -17.02 3.32 4.87
CA ILE A 15 -16.10 4.43 4.64
C ILE A 15 -15.21 4.11 3.45
N LYS A 16 -14.92 5.13 2.64
CA LYS A 16 -13.86 5.06 1.64
C LYS A 16 -12.63 5.71 2.22
N ILE A 17 -11.51 5.00 2.21
CA ILE A 17 -10.23 5.51 2.69
C ILE A 17 -9.23 5.52 1.54
N GLU A 18 -8.32 6.49 1.62
CA GLU A 18 -7.12 6.56 0.80
C GLU A 18 -5.94 6.31 1.73
N ILE A 19 -5.04 5.43 1.31
CA ILE A 19 -3.85 5.08 2.06
C ILE A 19 -2.65 5.43 1.20
N ARG A 20 -1.70 6.13 1.82
CA ARG A 20 -0.43 6.55 1.22
C ARG A 20 0.71 6.05 2.08
N HIS A 21 1.57 5.22 1.52
CA HIS A 21 2.74 4.69 2.22
C HIS A 21 3.98 5.43 1.76
N GLN A 22 4.65 6.15 2.66
CA GLN A 22 5.94 6.75 2.33
C GLN A 22 7.05 5.74 2.54
N LEU A 23 7.67 5.27 1.45
CA LEU A 23 8.70 4.24 1.49
C LEU A 23 10.08 4.83 1.17
N PRO A 24 11.11 4.60 2.00
CA PRO A 24 12.46 5.05 1.72
C PRO A 24 13.19 4.08 0.77
N GLY A 25 13.96 4.62 -0.19
CA GLY A 25 14.87 3.85 -1.04
C GLY A 25 14.27 3.37 -2.35
N ASP A 26 14.87 2.33 -2.94
CA ASP A 26 14.34 1.63 -4.11
C ASP A 26 13.42 0.51 -3.64
N VAL A 27 12.14 0.58 -3.98
CA VAL A 27 11.15 -0.39 -3.51
C VAL A 27 10.23 -0.85 -4.62
N GLU A 28 10.09 -2.15 -4.76
CA GLU A 28 9.06 -2.77 -5.58
C GLU A 28 7.86 -3.10 -4.68
N PHE A 29 6.76 -2.39 -4.90
CA PHE A 29 5.54 -2.47 -4.10
C PHE A 29 4.47 -3.29 -4.81
N SER A 30 3.90 -4.28 -4.11
CA SER A 30 2.75 -5.06 -4.57
C SER A 30 1.67 -5.10 -3.49
N GLY A 31 0.42 -4.98 -3.93
CA GLY A 31 -0.76 -4.99 -3.07
C GLY A 31 -1.87 -5.79 -3.74
N GLU A 32 -1.88 -7.10 -3.51
CA GLU A 32 -2.80 -8.05 -4.15
C GLU A 32 -4.29 -7.74 -3.88
N ALA A 33 -4.59 -7.16 -2.72
CA ALA A 33 -5.96 -6.91 -2.27
C ALA A 33 -6.42 -5.45 -2.45
N VAL A 34 -5.66 -4.64 -3.18
CA VAL A 34 -5.74 -3.19 -3.08
C VAL A 34 -6.26 -2.56 -4.37
N GLY A 35 -7.34 -1.79 -4.28
CA GLY A 35 -8.02 -1.23 -5.45
C GLY A 35 -7.19 -0.13 -6.13
N ASN A 36 -6.74 -0.40 -7.35
CA ASN A 36 -6.06 0.54 -8.26
C ASN A 36 -4.86 1.26 -7.61
N PRO A 37 -3.77 0.54 -7.27
CA PRO A 37 -2.56 1.17 -6.77
C PRO A 37 -1.98 2.13 -7.83
N ARG A 38 -1.66 3.34 -7.39
CA ARG A 38 -1.05 4.41 -8.18
C ARG A 38 0.12 5.00 -7.41
N LEU A 39 0.99 5.71 -8.10
CA LEU A 39 2.06 6.48 -7.46
C LEU A 39 1.58 7.91 -7.30
N TYR A 40 1.38 8.35 -6.06
CA TYR A 40 1.10 9.76 -5.75
C TYR A 40 2.34 10.62 -6.06
N ASP A 41 3.51 10.11 -5.66
CA ASP A 41 4.81 10.63 -6.06
C ASP A 41 5.76 9.45 -6.32
N TYR A 42 7.02 9.76 -6.65
CA TYR A 42 8.02 8.74 -6.98
C TYR A 42 8.43 7.82 -5.81
N ARG A 43 7.99 8.06 -4.57
CA ARG A 43 8.25 7.24 -3.37
C ARG A 43 6.99 6.82 -2.61
N THR A 44 5.82 7.28 -3.04
CA THR A 44 4.58 7.15 -2.28
C THR A 44 3.54 6.42 -3.12
N PRO A 45 3.41 5.09 -2.98
CA PRO A 45 2.25 4.36 -3.47
C PRO A 45 0.99 4.80 -2.72
N GLU A 46 -0.06 5.03 -3.48
CA GLU A 46 -1.39 5.40 -3.05
C GLU A 46 -2.40 4.40 -3.57
N TYR A 47 -3.40 4.12 -2.75
CA TYR A 47 -4.54 3.31 -3.16
C TYR A 47 -5.80 3.63 -2.37
N THR A 48 -6.94 3.22 -2.90
CA THR A 48 -8.24 3.43 -2.26
C THR A 48 -8.94 2.11 -1.97
N MET A 49 -9.62 2.06 -0.82
CA MET A 49 -10.44 0.91 -0.47
C MET A 49 -11.70 1.31 0.29
N THR A 50 -12.71 0.46 0.20
CA THR A 50 -13.97 0.64 0.93
C THR A 50 -13.99 -0.31 2.12
N ILE A 51 -14.11 0.25 3.33
CA ILE A 51 -14.23 -0.52 4.57
C ILE A 51 -15.71 -0.64 4.94
N PRO A 52 -16.28 -1.86 4.97
CA PRO A 52 -17.67 -2.08 5.32
C PRO A 52 -17.98 -1.60 6.74
N SER A 53 -19.23 -1.19 6.98
CA SER A 53 -19.68 -0.76 8.31
C SER A 53 -19.52 -1.86 9.34
N ARG A 54 -19.05 -1.51 10.55
CA ARG A 54 -18.93 -2.40 11.72
C ARG A 54 -18.03 -3.62 11.52
N LYS A 55 -17.22 -3.67 10.46
CA LYS A 55 -16.37 -4.82 10.12
C LYS A 55 -14.91 -4.38 9.94
N PRO A 56 -13.95 -5.24 10.32
CA PRO A 56 -12.56 -5.08 9.92
C PRO A 56 -12.36 -5.54 8.48
N THR A 57 -11.47 -4.86 7.76
CA THR A 57 -10.88 -5.34 6.52
C THR A 57 -9.39 -5.49 6.75
N LYS A 58 -8.86 -6.68 6.45
CA LYS A 58 -7.42 -6.96 6.51
C LYS A 58 -6.90 -7.17 5.09
N TRP A 59 -5.71 -6.68 4.82
CA TRP A 59 -5.02 -6.95 3.57
C TRP A 59 -3.53 -7.13 3.81
N MET A 60 -2.90 -7.83 2.87
CA MET A 60 -1.45 -8.03 2.85
C MET A 60 -0.87 -7.03 1.88
N THR A 61 0.26 -6.44 2.26
CA THR A 61 1.05 -5.58 1.40
C THR A 61 2.50 -6.02 1.45
N GLU A 62 3.13 -6.03 0.29
CA GLU A 62 4.50 -6.45 0.13
C GLU A 62 5.32 -5.34 -0.53
N GLY A 63 6.52 -5.12 0.02
CA GLY A 63 7.51 -4.20 -0.51
C GLY A 63 8.87 -4.87 -0.54
N THR A 64 9.43 -5.09 -1.73
CA THR A 64 10.79 -5.59 -1.93
C THR A 64 11.75 -4.40 -1.96
N PHE A 65 12.58 -4.28 -0.92
CA PHE A 65 13.54 -3.17 -0.78
C PHE A 65 14.88 -3.58 -1.37
N HIS A 66 15.36 -2.83 -2.37
CA HIS A 66 16.67 -3.11 -2.95
C HIS A 66 17.71 -2.30 -2.17
N LEU A 67 18.58 -3.00 -1.45
CA LEU A 67 19.62 -2.41 -0.60
C LEU A 67 21.02 -2.53 -1.24
N GLY A 68 21.96 -1.69 -0.81
CA GLY A 68 23.37 -1.79 -1.20
C GLY A 68 23.61 -1.41 -2.67
N LYS A 69 24.39 -2.23 -3.40
CA LYS A 69 24.78 -1.95 -4.80
C LYS A 69 23.58 -1.79 -5.76
N ASN A 70 22.42 -2.32 -5.39
CA ASN A 70 21.17 -2.24 -6.13
C ASN A 70 20.30 -1.03 -5.74
N GLN A 71 20.64 -0.31 -4.66
CA GLN A 71 19.97 0.93 -4.21
C GLN A 71 20.40 2.16 -5.03
N LYS A 72 20.61 1.99 -6.34
CA LYS A 72 21.03 3.11 -7.20
C LYS A 72 19.89 4.07 -7.50
N GLN A 73 18.66 3.66 -7.22
CA GLN A 73 17.45 4.40 -7.51
C GLN A 73 16.72 4.62 -6.20
N ASN A 74 16.06 5.76 -6.05
CA ASN A 74 15.37 6.12 -4.80
C ASN A 74 13.91 6.35 -5.11
N ARG A 75 13.26 5.28 -5.61
CA ARG A 75 11.90 5.29 -6.16
C ARG A 75 11.11 4.06 -5.73
N VAL A 76 9.80 4.19 -5.79
CA VAL A 76 8.88 3.06 -5.71
C VAL A 76 8.42 2.68 -7.11
N ARG A 77 8.38 1.38 -7.38
CA ARG A 77 7.77 0.77 -8.56
C ARG A 77 6.58 -0.07 -8.12
N LEU A 78 5.48 0.01 -8.85
CA LEU A 78 4.34 -0.88 -8.63
C LEU A 78 4.55 -2.17 -9.41
N VAL A 79 4.40 -3.31 -8.76
CA VAL A 79 4.56 -4.65 -9.34
C VAL A 79 3.27 -5.44 -9.13
N GLY A 80 2.82 -6.16 -10.17
CA GLY A 80 1.58 -6.95 -10.12
C GLY A 80 0.31 -6.13 -10.35
N GLN A 81 0.34 -5.15 -11.26
CA GLN A 81 -0.86 -4.48 -11.79
C GLN A 81 -1.68 -5.41 -12.68
#